data_AF-A0A9E3B5P1-F1
#
_entry.id   AF-A0A9E3B5P1-F1
#
_cell.length_a   1.000
_cell.length_b   1.000
_cell.length_c   1.000
_cell.angle_alpha   90.00
_cell.angle_beta   90.00
_cell.angle_gamma   90.00
#
_symmetry.space_group_name_H-M   'P 1'
#
loop_
_entity.id
_entity.type
_entity.pdbx_description
1 polymer ?
#
loop_
_entity_poly.entity_id
_entity_poly.type
_entity_poly.pdbx_seq_one_letter_code
_entity_poly.pdbx_strand_id
1 'polypeptide(L)' 'KVAARLRTGNVHLNGAGVDLAAPFGGYKQSGTGREWGEFGFEEFLEIKAVMGYEAA' A
#
# COMPACT_ATOMS: atom_id res chain seq x y z
N LYS A 1 -3.24 21.23 2.38
CA LYS A 1 -2.24 21.47 1.30
C LYS A 1 -0.78 21.18 1.69
N VAL A 2 -0.46 20.82 2.95
CA VAL A 2 0.91 20.40 3.35
C VAL A 2 1.10 18.89 3.24
N ALA A 3 0.16 18.08 3.76
CA ALA A 3 0.25 16.61 3.72
C ALA A 3 0.58 16.04 2.33
N ALA A 4 -0.14 16.49 1.29
CA ALA A 4 0.08 16.07 -0.09
C ALA A 4 1.45 16.44 -0.69
N ARG A 5 2.22 17.31 -0.04
CA ARG A 5 3.58 17.70 -0.47
C ARG A 5 4.67 16.88 0.22
N LEU A 6 4.31 16.13 1.26
CA LEU A 6 5.27 15.31 2.01
C LEU A 6 5.52 14.00 1.26
N ARG A 7 6.79 13.67 1.06
CA ARG A 7 7.20 12.39 0.45
C ARG A 7 7.38 11.34 1.55
N THR A 8 6.26 10.82 2.03
CA THR A 8 6.12 9.81 3.09
C THR A 8 4.95 8.89 2.78
N GLY A 9 4.90 7.70 3.39
CA GLY A 9 3.78 6.78 3.18
C GLY A 9 2.53 7.17 3.95
N ASN A 10 2.67 7.77 5.13
CA ASN A 10 1.55 8.10 6.01
C ASN A 10 1.69 9.52 6.57
N VAL A 11 0.57 10.22 6.68
CA VAL A 11 0.46 11.55 7.32
C VAL A 11 -0.75 11.56 8.23
N HIS A 12 -0.52 11.75 9.52
CA HIS A 12 -1.60 11.82 10.52
C HIS A 12 -1.91 13.30 10.79
N LEU A 13 -3.11 13.73 10.45
CA LEU A 13 -3.54 15.11 10.66
C LEU A 13 -4.12 15.26 12.06
N ASN A 14 -3.65 16.25 12.82
CA ASN A 14 -4.19 16.64 14.12
C ASN A 14 -4.33 15.46 15.12
N GLY A 15 -3.37 14.53 15.12
CA GLY A 15 -3.38 13.38 16.02
C GLY A 15 -4.31 12.24 15.62
N ALA A 16 -4.74 12.19 14.35
CA ALA A 16 -5.45 11.03 13.82
C ALA A 16 -4.71 9.71 14.15
N GLY A 17 -5.49 8.70 14.55
CA GLY A 17 -4.97 7.38 14.88
C GLY A 17 -4.55 6.59 13.63
N VAL A 18 -4.06 5.37 13.87
CA VAL A 18 -3.74 4.41 12.81
C VAL A 18 -5.04 3.78 12.28
N ASP A 19 -5.14 3.62 10.97
CA ASP A 19 -6.11 2.77 10.30
C ASP A 19 -5.38 1.55 9.70
N LEU A 20 -5.67 0.35 10.22
CA LEU A 20 -5.03 -0.89 9.76
C LEU A 20 -5.56 -1.37 8.40
N ALA A 21 -6.62 -0.76 7.87
CA ALA A 21 -7.05 -1.00 6.50
C ALA A 21 -6.26 -0.13 5.50
N ALA A 22 -5.64 0.97 5.95
CA ALA A 22 -4.82 1.83 5.12
C ALA A 22 -3.41 1.24 4.94
N PRO A 23 -2.78 1.42 3.75
CA PRO A 23 -1.44 0.91 3.50
C PRO A 23 -0.38 1.63 4.34
N PHE A 24 0.42 0.85 5.06
CA PHE A 24 1.58 1.32 5.80
C PHE A 24 2.87 1.08 5.01
N GLY A 25 3.86 1.98 5.17
CA GLY A 25 5.15 1.81 4.51
C GLY A 25 5.90 3.10 4.25
N GLY A 26 7.14 2.96 3.79
CA GLY A 26 8.10 4.04 3.64
C GLY A 26 8.14 4.67 2.25
N TYR A 27 8.79 5.83 2.19
CA TYR A 27 9.37 6.40 0.98
C TYR A 27 10.89 6.50 1.19
N LYS A 28 11.66 6.53 0.10
CA LYS A 28 13.13 6.67 0.12
C LYS A 28 13.80 5.50 0.86
N GLN A 29 14.74 5.77 1.75
CA GLN A 29 15.48 4.74 2.50
C GLN A 29 14.67 4.09 3.63
N SER A 30 13.41 4.48 3.83
CA SER A 30 12.53 3.87 4.82
C SER A 30 11.95 2.51 4.39
N GLY A 31 12.24 2.05 3.17
CA GLY A 31 11.85 0.72 2.67
C GLY A 31 11.12 0.74 1.33
N THR A 32 10.83 -0.46 0.84
CA THR A 32 10.09 -0.76 -0.40
C THR A 32 8.90 -1.66 -0.05
N GLY A 33 7.78 -1.51 -0.77
CA GLY A 33 6.54 -2.26 -0.53
C GLY A 33 5.59 -1.54 0.43
N ARG A 34 4.46 -2.20 0.73
CA ARG A 34 3.47 -1.76 1.71
C ARG A 34 3.06 -2.92 2.64
N GLU A 35 2.66 -2.57 3.84
CA GLU A 35 2.06 -3.48 4.81
C GLU A 35 0.62 -3.05 5.08
N TRP A 36 -0.15 -3.95 5.70
CA TRP A 36 -1.55 -3.75 6.08
C TRP A 36 -2.51 -3.54 4.89
N GLY A 37 -3.81 -3.66 5.17
CA GLY A 37 -4.85 -3.58 4.16
C GLY A 37 -4.68 -4.56 2.99
N GLU A 38 -5.32 -4.22 1.88
CA GLU A 38 -5.26 -4.97 0.63
C GLU A 38 -3.84 -4.99 0.05
N PHE A 39 -3.18 -3.83 -0.03
CA PHE A 39 -1.82 -3.71 -0.58
C PHE A 39 -0.79 -4.56 0.18
N GLY A 40 -0.89 -4.62 1.51
CA GLY A 40 0.00 -5.47 2.29
C GLY A 40 -0.24 -6.96 2.08
N PHE A 41 -1.47 -7.37 1.76
CA PHE A 41 -1.76 -8.76 1.40
C PHE A 41 -1.25 -9.09 -0.01
N GLU A 42 -1.40 -8.16 -0.96
CA GLU A 42 -0.93 -8.32 -2.33
C GLU A 42 0.59 -8.51 -2.45
N GLU A 43 1.40 -7.96 -1.53
CA GLU A 43 2.86 -8.19 -1.50
C GLU A 43 3.23 -9.68 -1.28
N PHE A 44 2.29 -10.52 -0.83
CA PHE A 44 2.47 -11.97 -0.68
C PHE A 44 1.88 -12.78 -1.83
N LEU A 45 1.32 -12.13 -2.86
CA LEU A 45 0.72 -12.78 -4.00
C LEU A 45 1.58 -12.59 -5.26
N GLU A 46 1.58 -13.61 -6.11
CA GLU A 46 2.19 -13.53 -7.44
C GLU A 46 1.13 -13.19 -8.49
N ILE A 47 1.44 -12.25 -9.37
CA ILE A 47 0.55 -11.89 -10.49
C ILE A 47 0.79 -12.85 -11.65
N LYS A 48 -0.28 -13.51 -12.12
CA LYS A 48 -0.23 -14.44 -13.26
C LYS A 48 -1.28 -14.07 -14.32
N ALA A 49 -0.83 -13.86 -15.55
CA ALA A 49 -1.71 -13.71 -16.71
C ALA A 49 -1.88 -15.06 -17.42
N VAL A 50 -3.11 -15.39 -17.81
CA VAL A 50 -3.44 -16.59 -18.60
C VAL A 50 -4.22 -16.16 -19.84
N MET A 51 -3.64 -16.38 -21.02
CA MET A 51 -4.24 -16.02 -22.31
C MET A 51 -4.95 -17.22 -22.94
N GLY A 52 -6.11 -17.00 -23.58
CA GLY A 52 -6.86 -18.06 -24.27
C GLY A 52 -7.59 -19.03 -23.34
N TYR A 53 -7.82 -18.66 -22.08
CA TYR A 53 -8.66 -19.44 -21.16
C TYR A 53 -10.13 -19.27 -21.53
N GLU A 54 -10.77 -20.34 -22.00
CA GLU A 54 -12.23 -20.43 -22.03
C GLU A 54 -12.70 -21.12 -20.74
N ALA A 55 -13.47 -20.40 -19.93
CA ALA A 55 -14.12 -20.99 -18.76
C ALA A 55 -15.14 -22.03 -19.25
N ALA A 56 -15.13 -23.22 -18.63
CA ALA A 56 -16.10 -24.29 -18.90
C ALA A 56 -17.51 -23.92 -18.46
#